data_AF-A0A3B9F8F7-F1
#
_entry.id   AF-A0A3B9F8F7-F1
#
_cell.length_a   1.000
_cell.length_b   1.000
_cell.length_c   1.000
_cell.angle_alpha   90.00
_cell.angle_beta   90.00
_cell.angle_gamma   90.00
#
_symmetry.space_group_name_H-M   'P 1'
#
loop_
_entity.id
_entity.type
_entity.pdbx_description
1 polymer ?
#
loop_
_entity_poly.entity_id
_entity_poly.type
_entity_poly.pdbx_seq_one_letter_code
_entity_poly.pdbx_strand_id
1 'polypeptide(L)'
;MEIEGIAFISGFEALFVKSEENKISTALATSSIRQEVKAHLRNTSYLKRFNAIYTSDSISKSNPDPEIYLLSASEINCQSYQNIALKILIMV
;
A
#
# COMPACT_ATOMS: atom_id res chain seq x y z
N MET A 1 -17.50 -13.06 11.04
CA MET A 1 -16.18 -13.74 10.95
C MET A 1 -15.16 -12.67 11.28
N GLU A 2 -14.47 -12.77 12.41
CA GLU A 2 -13.36 -11.83 12.69
C GLU A 2 -12.27 -12.13 11.68
N ILE A 3 -11.95 -11.16 10.82
CA ILE A 3 -10.83 -11.29 9.90
C ILE A 3 -9.58 -11.12 10.75
N GLU A 4 -8.94 -12.24 11.08
CA GLU A 4 -7.64 -12.25 11.73
C GLU A 4 -6.64 -11.55 10.79
N GLY A 5 -5.78 -10.68 11.34
CA GLY A 5 -4.83 -9.92 10.54
C GLY A 5 -3.86 -10.85 9.80
N ILE A 6 -3.49 -10.49 8.58
CA ILE A 6 -2.57 -11.29 7.76
C ILE A 6 -1.15 -11.11 8.28
N ALA A 7 -0.46 -12.20 8.56
CA ALA A 7 0.95 -12.16 8.96
C ALA A 7 1.81 -11.58 7.82
N PHE A 8 2.68 -10.64 8.15
CA PHE A 8 3.60 -10.06 7.17
C PHE A 8 4.68 -11.06 6.77
N ILE A 9 5.10 -10.99 5.51
CA ILE A 9 6.27 -11.72 5.03
C ILE A 9 7.49 -11.24 5.82
N SER A 10 8.36 -12.19 6.19
CA SER A 10 9.64 -11.90 6.83
C SER A 10 10.43 -10.86 6.02
N GLY A 11 11.00 -9.87 6.71
CA GLY A 11 11.76 -8.78 6.09
C GLY A 11 10.93 -7.57 5.67
N PHE A 12 9.59 -7.62 5.69
CA PHE A 12 8.76 -6.46 5.35
C PHE A 12 9.00 -5.27 6.30
N GLU A 13 9.03 -5.50 7.61
CA GLU A 13 9.33 -4.45 8.60
C GLU A 13 10.72 -3.86 8.37
N ALA A 14 11.74 -4.70 8.13
CA ALA A 14 13.11 -4.25 7.91
C ALA A 14 13.21 -3.38 6.63
N LEU A 15 12.52 -3.77 5.56
CA LEU A 15 12.42 -2.97 4.34
C LEU A 15 11.74 -1.62 4.62
N PHE A 16 10.64 -1.64 5.39
CA PHE A 16 9.89 -0.43 5.72
C PHE A 16 10.73 0.55 6.53
N VAL A 17 11.37 0.07 7.61
CA VAL A 17 12.31 0.85 8.42
C VAL A 17 13.44 1.41 7.55
N LYS A 18 14.03 0.58 6.67
CA LYS A 18 15.13 1.05 5.83
C LYS A 18 14.67 2.11 4.83
N SER A 19 13.44 2.02 4.34
CA SER A 19 12.85 3.04 3.47
C SER A 19 12.69 4.36 4.22
N GLU A 20 12.16 4.32 5.46
CA GLU A 20 12.04 5.49 6.34
C GLU A 20 13.40 6.14 6.63
N GLU A 21 14.41 5.36 7.00
CA GLU A 21 15.79 5.83 7.27
C GLU A 21 16.40 6.56 6.06
N ASN A 22 16.14 6.05 4.85
CA ASN A 22 16.64 6.63 3.60
C ASN A 22 15.73 7.73 3.04
N LYS A 23 14.68 8.13 3.77
CA LYS A 23 13.69 9.14 3.34
C LYS A 23 13.03 8.78 2.00
N ILE A 24 12.84 7.48 1.76
CA ILE A 24 12.11 6.98 0.61
C ILE A 24 10.62 6.96 0.98
N SER A 25 9.84 7.80 0.32
CA SER A 25 8.38 7.84 0.49
C SER A 25 7.75 6.54 0.00
N THR A 26 6.75 6.04 0.73
CA THR A 26 6.05 4.79 0.42
C THR A 26 4.55 5.02 0.27
N ALA A 27 3.92 4.30 -0.65
CA ALA A 27 2.47 4.32 -0.85
C ALA A 27 1.90 2.90 -0.83
N LEU A 28 0.69 2.75 -0.30
CA LEU A 28 -0.12 1.54 -0.46
C LEU A 28 -1.12 1.75 -1.61
N ALA A 29 -1.02 0.94 -2.66
CA ALA A 29 -1.96 0.89 -3.77
C ALA A 29 -2.57 -0.52 -3.85
N THR A 30 -3.88 -0.67 -3.60
CA THR A 30 -4.55 -1.97 -3.57
C THR A 30 -5.97 -1.94 -4.15
N SER A 31 -6.41 -3.05 -4.75
CA SER A 31 -7.79 -3.23 -5.21
C SER A 31 -8.79 -3.55 -4.10
N SER A 32 -8.33 -3.76 -2.86
CA SER A 32 -9.21 -3.84 -1.69
C SER A 32 -9.78 -2.46 -1.34
N ILE A 33 -10.97 -2.45 -0.75
CA ILE A 33 -11.59 -1.21 -0.25
C ILE A 33 -10.94 -0.76 1.07
N ARG A 34 -11.08 0.52 1.43
CA ARG A 34 -10.47 1.08 2.64
C ARG A 34 -10.85 0.37 3.92
N GLN A 35 -12.08 -0.13 4.02
CA GLN A 35 -12.57 -0.85 5.19
C GLN A 35 -11.81 -2.17 5.42
N GLU A 36 -11.59 -2.96 4.37
CA GLU A 36 -10.84 -4.23 4.44
C GLU A 36 -9.38 -3.99 4.81
N VAL A 37 -8.76 -2.99 4.17
CA VAL A 37 -7.38 -2.58 4.47
C VAL A 37 -7.24 -2.19 5.95
N LYS A 38 -8.19 -1.41 6.48
CA LYS A 38 -8.23 -1.05 7.91
C LYS A 38 -8.37 -2.28 8.79
N ALA A 39 -9.22 -3.25 8.42
CA ALA A 39 -9.41 -4.47 9.18
C ALA A 39 -8.12 -5.32 9.22
N HIS A 40 -7.47 -5.53 8.07
CA HIS A 40 -6.24 -6.33 7.98
C HIS A 40 -5.06 -5.71 8.73
N LEU A 41 -4.94 -4.38 8.71
CA LEU A 41 -3.80 -3.66 9.30
C LEU A 41 -4.10 -3.10 10.70
N ARG A 42 -5.27 -3.40 11.29
CA ARG A 42 -5.76 -2.78 12.54
C ARG A 42 -4.80 -2.89 13.73
N ASN A 43 -4.05 -3.99 13.81
CA ASN A 43 -3.14 -4.28 14.92
C ASN A 43 -1.68 -3.89 14.59
N THR A 44 -1.47 -3.02 13.61
CA THR A 44 -0.15 -2.67 13.08
C THR A 44 0.00 -1.16 12.99
N SER A 45 1.25 -0.68 12.93
CA SER A 45 1.54 0.74 12.70
C SER A 45 1.51 1.13 11.22
N TYR A 46 1.50 0.16 10.29
CA TYR A 46 1.78 0.40 8.87
C TYR A 46 0.85 1.41 8.20
N LEU A 47 -0.45 1.40 8.51
CA LEU A 47 -1.39 2.37 7.93
C LEU A 47 -1.02 3.82 8.20
N LYS A 48 -0.36 4.08 9.33
CA LYS A 48 0.08 5.44 9.69
C LYS A 48 1.47 5.76 9.14
N ARG A 49 2.21 4.77 8.67
CA ARG A 49 3.59 4.91 8.20
C ARG A 49 3.68 5.11 6.69
N PHE A 50 2.69 4.65 5.92
CA PHE A 50 2.58 5.01 4.51
C PHE A 50 2.34 6.50 4.33
N ASN A 51 3.05 7.11 3.38
CA ASN A 51 2.85 8.51 3.00
C ASN A 51 1.55 8.71 2.21
N ALA A 52 1.13 7.70 1.45
CA ALA A 52 -0.10 7.70 0.68
C ALA A 52 -0.80 6.34 0.73
N ILE A 53 -2.13 6.34 0.69
CA ILE A 53 -2.93 5.11 0.62
C ILE A 53 -4.07 5.32 -0.36
N TYR A 54 -4.05 4.54 -1.45
CA TYR A 54 -5.12 4.47 -2.43
C TYR A 54 -5.70 3.06 -2.45
N THR A 55 -7.03 3.01 -2.39
CA THR A 55 -7.84 1.79 -2.38
C THR A 55 -8.82 1.81 -3.55
N SER A 56 -9.49 0.69 -3.84
CA SER A 56 -10.41 0.61 -4.99
C SER A 56 -11.60 1.56 -4.90
N ASP A 57 -11.99 1.95 -3.69
CA ASP A 57 -13.01 2.96 -3.41
C ASP A 57 -12.48 4.41 -3.46
N SER A 58 -11.19 4.62 -3.76
CA SER A 58 -10.55 5.94 -3.90
C SER A 58 -10.28 6.33 -5.37
N ILE A 59 -10.70 5.51 -6.33
CA ILE A 59 -10.38 5.66 -7.76
C ILE A 59 -11.64 5.45 -8.62
N SER A 60 -11.61 5.98 -9.84
CA SER A 60 -12.73 5.91 -10.78
C SER A 60 -12.74 4.61 -11.58
N LYS A 61 -11.55 4.05 -11.85
CA LYS A 61 -11.34 2.85 -12.64
C LYS A 61 -10.46 1.87 -11.87
N SER A 62 -10.95 0.66 -11.70
CA SER A 62 -10.18 -0.43 -11.11
C SER A 62 -9.22 -1.04 -12.13
N ASN A 63 -8.29 -1.86 -11.62
CA ASN A 63 -7.42 -2.68 -12.45
C ASN A 63 -8.21 -3.41 -13.55
N PRO A 64 -7.71 -3.46 -14.80
CA PRO A 64 -6.32 -3.21 -15.20
C PRO A 64 -5.95 -1.75 -15.47
N ASP A 65 -6.85 -0.78 -15.24
CA ASP A 65 -6.52 0.64 -15.40
C ASP A 65 -5.41 1.07 -14.40
N PRO A 66 -4.39 1.84 -14.84
CA PRO A 66 -3.27 2.22 -13.99
C PRO A 66 -3.58 3.38 -13.01
N GLU A 67 -4.80 3.92 -12.98
CA GLU A 67 -5.20 5.08 -12.16
C GLU A 67 -4.68 5.00 -10.71
N ILE A 68 -4.86 3.85 -10.05
CA ILE A 68 -4.42 3.68 -8.66
C ILE A 68 -2.91 3.85 -8.47
N TYR A 69 -2.11 3.36 -9.43
CA TYR A 69 -0.66 3.45 -9.38
C TYR A 69 -0.20 4.86 -9.70
N LEU A 70 -0.84 5.52 -10.67
CA LEU A 70 -0.51 6.89 -11.07
C LEU A 70 -0.80 7.89 -9.95
N LEU A 71 -1.96 7.79 -9.31
CA LEU A 71 -2.32 8.64 -8.17
C LEU A 71 -1.38 8.39 -6.98
N SER A 72 -1.12 7.12 -6.65
CA SER A 72 -0.19 6.77 -5.58
C SER A 72 1.22 7.30 -5.82
N ALA A 73 1.73 7.17 -7.05
CA ALA A 73 3.04 7.65 -7.45
C ALA A 73 3.14 9.18 -7.36
N SER A 74 2.11 9.88 -7.84
CA SER A 74 2.03 11.34 -7.77
C SER A 74 2.10 11.85 -6.33
N GLU A 75 1.34 11.24 -5.41
CA GLU A 75 1.29 11.66 -4.00
C GLU A 75 2.64 11.53 -3.29
N ILE A 76 3.46 10.55 -3.68
CA ILE A 76 4.80 10.35 -3.13
C ILE A 76 5.92 11.01 -3.93
N ASN A 77 5.58 11.91 -4.87
CA ASN A 77 6.51 12.60 -5.77
C ASN A 77 7.38 11.65 -6.62
N CYS A 78 6.85 10.48 -6.98
CA CYS A 78 7.51 9.53 -7.86
C CYS A 78 7.13 9.82 -9.33
N GLN A 79 8.11 10.20 -10.14
CA GLN A 79 7.91 10.59 -11.54
C GLN A 79 7.58 9.41 -12.47
N SER A 80 7.79 8.16 -12.03
CA SER A 80 7.48 6.97 -12.82
C SER A 80 7.02 5.81 -11.95
N TYR A 81 5.79 5.35 -12.17
CA TYR A 81 5.24 4.18 -11.46
C TYR A 81 5.94 2.87 -11.85
N GLN A 82 6.69 2.83 -12.96
CA GLN A 82 7.50 1.67 -13.34
C GLN A 82 8.66 1.40 -12.36
N ASN A 83 9.06 2.42 -11.59
CA ASN A 83 10.07 2.31 -10.55
C ASN A 83 9.48 1.96 -9.17
N ILE A 84 8.14 1.87 -9.05
CA ILE A 84 7.44 1.44 -7.84
C ILE A 84 7.11 -0.04 -8.00
N ALA A 85 7.97 -0.92 -7.49
CA ALA A 85 7.71 -2.34 -7.51
C ALA A 85 7.86 -2.95 -6.12
N LEU A 86 6.84 -2.78 -5.28
CA LEU A 86 6.47 -3.83 -4.35
C LEU A 86 4.96 -4.08 -4.47
N LYS A 87 4.59 -4.88 -5.46
CA LYS A 87 3.24 -5.43 -5.59
C LYS A 87 3.10 -6.53 -4.52
N ILE A 88 2.73 -6.18 -3.30
CA ILE A 88 2.27 -7.18 -2.33
C ILE A 88 0.83 -7.53 -2.74
N LEU A 89 0.71 -8.53 -3.60
CA LEU A 89 -0.55 -9.18 -3.89
C LEU A 89 -0.95 -9.96 -2.63
N ILE A 90 -1.74 -9.34 -1.75
CA ILE A 90 -2.49 -10.10 -0.76
C ILE A 90 -3.66 -10.72 -1.52
N MET A 91 -3.46 -11.92 -2.04
CA MET A 91 -4.59 -12.80 -2.34
C MET A 91 -5.08 -13.34 -1.00
N VAL A 92 -6.24 -12.87 -0.55
CA VAL A 92 -7.08 -13.64 0.37
C VAL A 92 -7.71 -14.80 -0.38
#